data_AF-A0A7C7VE26-F1
#
_entry.id   AF-A0A7C7VE26-F1
#
_cell.length_a   1.000
_cell.length_b   1.000
_cell.length_c   1.000
_cell.angle_alpha   90.00
_cell.angle_beta   90.00
_cell.angle_gamma   90.00
#
_symmetry.space_group_name_H-M   'P 1'
#
loop_
_entity.id
_entity.type
_entity.pdbx_description
1 polymer ?
#
loop_
_entity_poly.entity_id
_entity_poly.type
_entity_poly.pdbx_seq_one_letter_code
_entity_poly.pdbx_strand_id
1 'polypeptide(L)'
;MLLAPNWLVRQMGIRLQKGASIKVVGSKFYAKDGSLCLVARTMKIMSTGETIVLRDRTCRPVWLRSGSKKNSCLRIFHHRP
;
A
#
# COMPACT_ATOMS: atom_id res chain seq x y z
N MET A 1 -3.37 0.00 -8.73
CA MET A 1 -2.71 -0.27 -7.43
C MET A 1 -2.39 1.07 -6.77
N LEU A 2 -2.84 1.31 -5.54
CA LEU A 2 -2.79 2.61 -4.85
C LEU A 2 -1.97 2.52 -3.55
N LEU A 3 -0.86 1.77 -3.54
CA LEU A 3 0.00 1.60 -2.35
C LEU A 3 0.70 2.90 -1.93
N ALA A 4 1.14 3.69 -2.91
CA ALA A 4 1.78 4.99 -2.78
C ALA A 4 1.68 5.72 -4.12
N PRO A 5 2.05 7.02 -4.21
CA PRO A 5 2.22 7.69 -5.49
C PRO A 5 3.18 6.91 -6.41
N ASN A 6 2.87 6.85 -7.71
CA ASN A 6 3.65 6.06 -8.68
C ASN A 6 5.14 6.40 -8.70
N TRP A 7 5.51 7.67 -8.53
CA TRP A 7 6.92 8.09 -8.48
C TRP A 7 7.65 7.44 -7.31
N LEU A 8 7.00 7.30 -6.15
CA LEU A 8 7.60 6.69 -4.96
C LEU A 8 7.73 5.18 -5.13
N VAL A 9 6.71 4.53 -5.70
CA VAL A 9 6.75 3.10 -6.01
C VAL A 9 7.92 2.77 -6.93
N ARG A 10 8.16 3.62 -7.94
CA ARG A 10 9.33 3.50 -8.84
C ARG A 10 10.65 3.75 -8.12
N GLN A 11 10.74 4.80 -7.30
CA GLN A 11 11.94 5.14 -6.53
C GLN A 11 12.32 4.04 -5.53
N MET A 12 11.34 3.43 -4.88
CA MET A 12 11.52 2.32 -3.94
C MET A 12 11.76 0.97 -4.65
N GLY A 13 11.74 0.93 -5.99
CA GLY A 13 11.99 -0.31 -6.74
C GLY A 13 10.91 -1.39 -6.52
N ILE A 14 9.72 -1.04 -6.04
CA ILE A 14 8.68 -2.01 -5.68
C ILE A 14 8.14 -2.66 -6.95
N ARG A 15 8.44 -3.95 -7.13
CA ARG A 15 7.97 -4.77 -8.25
C ARG A 15 7.06 -5.88 -7.73
N LEU A 16 5.76 -5.61 -7.62
CA LEU A 16 4.76 -6.64 -7.32
C LEU A 16 4.26 -7.26 -8.62
N GLN A 17 4.46 -8.56 -8.78
CA GLN A 17 3.89 -9.32 -9.88
C GLN A 17 2.51 -9.86 -9.52
N LYS A 18 1.66 -10.11 -10.53
CA LYS A 18 0.39 -10.80 -10.31
C LYS A 18 0.65 -12.17 -9.68
N GLY A 19 -0.10 -12.51 -8.63
CA GLY A 19 0.12 -13.75 -7.86
C GLY A 19 1.18 -13.64 -6.76
N ALA A 20 1.87 -12.50 -6.61
CA ALA A 20 2.82 -12.31 -5.52
C ALA A 20 2.14 -12.36 -4.15
N SER A 21 2.74 -13.11 -3.22
CA SER A 21 2.30 -13.17 -1.84
C SER A 21 2.91 -12.01 -1.05
N ILE A 22 2.06 -11.23 -0.39
CA ILE A 22 2.47 -10.11 0.47
C ILE A 22 1.77 -10.19 1.82
N LYS A 23 2.44 -9.73 2.87
CA LYS A 23 1.85 -9.47 4.18
C LYS A 23 1.71 -7.97 4.38
N VAL A 24 0.50 -7.51 4.66
CA VAL A 24 0.22 -6.09 4.89
C VAL A 24 -0.16 -5.87 6.35
N VAL A 25 0.41 -4.84 6.97
CA VAL A 25 -0.03 -4.31 8.28
C VAL A 25 -0.62 -2.94 8.04
N GLY A 26 -1.88 -2.75 8.45
CA GLY A 26 -2.61 -1.51 8.19
C GLY A 26 -4.05 -1.56 8.71
N SER A 27 -4.81 -0.51 8.40
CA SER A 27 -6.21 -0.38 8.80
C SER A 27 -7.14 -0.75 7.66
N LYS A 28 -8.15 -1.58 7.95
CA LYS A 28 -9.21 -1.99 7.02
C LYS A 28 -10.38 -1.01 7.08
N PHE A 29 -10.89 -0.59 5.93
CA PHE A 29 -12.09 0.25 5.86
C PHE A 29 -12.87 -0.02 4.57
N TYR A 30 -14.13 0.41 4.54
CA TYR A 30 -14.96 0.40 3.35
C TYR A 30 -15.06 1.82 2.79
N ALA A 31 -14.84 1.97 1.49
CA ALA A 31 -15.05 3.24 0.79
C ALA A 31 -16.55 3.50 0.60
N LYS A 32 -16.89 4.74 0.22
CA LYS A 32 -18.29 5.14 -0.04
C LYS A 32 -18.97 4.29 -1.11
N ASP A 33 -18.22 3.73 -2.05
CA ASP A 33 -18.71 2.82 -3.10
C ASP A 33 -18.80 1.35 -2.64
N GLY A 34 -18.68 1.08 -1.34
CA GLY A 34 -18.72 -0.26 -0.76
C GLY A 34 -17.43 -1.07 -0.92
N SER A 35 -16.39 -0.52 -1.55
CA SER A 35 -15.17 -1.26 -1.81
C SER A 35 -14.32 -1.43 -0.56
N LEU A 36 -13.79 -2.63 -0.38
CA LEU A 36 -12.87 -2.93 0.70
C LEU A 36 -11.48 -2.35 0.40
N CYS A 37 -10.96 -1.57 1.34
CA CYS A 37 -9.68 -0.89 1.22
C CYS A 37 -8.81 -1.10 2.47
N LEU A 38 -7.48 -1.08 2.26
CA LEU A 38 -6.45 -1.18 3.29
C LEU A 38 -5.54 0.06 3.27
N VAL A 39 -5.55 0.80 4.36
CA VAL A 39 -4.56 1.84 4.66
C VAL A 39 -3.29 1.16 5.15
N ALA A 40 -2.39 0.78 4.24
CA ALA A 40 -1.15 0.08 4.58
C ALA A 40 -0.16 1.00 5.31
N ARG A 41 0.38 0.54 6.44
CA ARG A 41 1.53 1.13 7.12
C ARG A 41 2.83 0.48 6.65
N THR A 42 2.86 -0.84 6.65
CA THR A 42 3.99 -1.63 6.13
C THR A 42 3.49 -2.76 5.23
N MET A 43 4.34 -3.15 4.29
CA MET A 43 4.11 -4.27 3.39
C MET A 43 5.37 -5.12 3.34
N LYS A 44 5.25 -6.42 3.59
CA LYS A 44 6.33 -7.38 3.43
C LYS A 44 6.10 -8.22 2.18
N ILE A 45 7.08 -8.27 1.30
CA ILE A 45 7.10 -9.15 0.14
C ILE A 45 7.56 -10.51 0.62
N MET A 46 6.72 -11.54 0.47
CA MET A 46 7.02 -12.84 1.08
C MET A 46 8.14 -13.59 0.34
N SER A 47 8.28 -13.38 -0.98
CA SER A 47 9.33 -14.02 -1.77
C SER A 47 10.74 -13.52 -1.46
N THR A 48 10.90 -12.22 -1.19
CA THR A 48 12.21 -11.61 -0.90
C THR A 48 12.46 -11.36 0.58
N GLY A 49 11.40 -11.42 1.41
CA GLY A 49 11.45 -11.01 2.82
C GLY A 49 11.51 -9.49 3.03
N GLU A 50 11.61 -8.71 1.95
CA GLU A 50 11.75 -7.26 1.99
C GLU A 50 10.52 -6.60 2.63
N THR A 51 10.75 -5.67 3.56
CA THR A 51 9.68 -4.92 4.23
C THR A 51 9.76 -3.45 3.85
N ILE A 52 8.68 -2.97 3.22
CA ILE A 52 8.51 -1.59 2.77
C ILE A 52 7.65 -0.85 3.79
N VAL A 53 8.14 0.31 4.22
CA VAL A 53 7.43 1.23 5.12
C VAL A 53 6.77 2.33 4.29
N LEU A 54 5.44 2.38 4.32
CA LEU A 54 4.63 3.35 3.59
C LEU A 54 4.18 4.51 4.48
N ARG A 55 4.00 4.23 5.78
CA ARG A 55 3.65 5.23 6.79
C ARG A 55 4.55 5.09 8.02
N ASP A 56 4.92 6.22 8.61
CA ASP A 56 5.77 6.26 9.79
C ASP A 56 5.05 5.74 11.07
N ARG A 57 5.70 5.92 12.23
CA ARG A 57 5.13 5.52 13.54
C ARG A 57 3.89 6.34 13.93
N THR A 58 3.72 7.53 13.36
CA THR A 58 2.56 8.41 13.54
C THR A 58 1.47 8.18 12.48
N CYS A 59 1.61 7.11 11.69
CA CYS A 59 0.71 6.78 10.57
C CYS A 59 0.68 7.84 9.44
N ARG A 60 1.66 8.74 9.39
CA ARG A 60 1.78 9.72 8.31
C ARG A 60 2.47 9.08 7.10
N PRO A 61 1.99 9.34 5.87
CA PRO A 61 2.66 8.88 4.66
C PRO A 61 4.11 9.39 4.58
N VAL A 62 5.06 8.51 4.25
CA VAL A 62 6.49 8.91 4.18
C VAL A 62 6.78 9.91 3.05
N TRP A 63 5.87 10.03 2.09
CA TRP A 63 5.93 11.00 0.99
C TRP A 63 5.24 12.34 1.28
N LEU A 64 4.77 12.59 2.50
CA LEU A 64 4.10 13.85 2.82
C LEU A 64 5.03 15.07 2.60
N ARG A 65 6.35 14.88 2.73
CA ARG A 65 7.37 15.95 2.61
C ARG A 65 7.68 16.35 1.16
N SER A 66 7.29 15.56 0.15
CA SER A 66 7.60 15.84 -1.26
C SER A 66 6.54 16.69 -1.97
N GLY A 67 5.72 17.44 -1.22
CA GLY A 67 4.65 18.30 -1.76
C GLY A 67 3.41 17.54 -2.26
N SER A 68 3.44 16.20 -2.30
CA SER A 68 2.30 15.37 -2.71
C SER A 68 1.35 15.11 -1.54
N LYS A 69 0.22 15.85 -1.47
CA LYS A 69 -0.87 15.62 -0.49
C LYS A 69 -1.72 14.35 -0.77
N LYS A 70 -1.24 13.43 -1.59
CA LYS A 70 -2.03 12.26 -2.01
C LYS A 70 -1.99 11.19 -0.92
N ASN A 71 -3.14 10.96 -0.29
CA ASN A 71 -3.35 9.74 0.49
C ASN A 71 -3.39 8.52 -0.43
N SER A 72 -2.95 7.38 0.08
CA SER A 72 -2.94 6.12 -0.66
C SER A 72 -3.55 5.01 0.20
N CYS A 73 -4.24 4.07 -0.45
CA CYS A 73 -4.77 2.87 0.16
C CYS A 73 -4.79 1.73 -0.87
N LEU A 74 -4.61 0.49 -0.42
CA LEU A 74 -4.74 -0.68 -1.26
C LEU A 74 -6.21 -1.09 -1.34
N ARG A 75 -6.83 -0.93 -2.52
CA ARG A 75 -8.17 -1.48 -2.78
C ARG A 75 -8.06 -2.99 -2.96
N ILE A 76 -8.84 -3.75 -2.21
CA ILE A 76 -8.89 -5.21 -2.30
C ILE A 76 -10.00 -5.56 -3.28
N PHE A 77 -9.61 -6.22 -4.37
CA PHE A 77 -10.56 -6.83 -5.29
C PHE A 77 -10.65 -8.30 -4.94
N HIS A 78 -11.80 -8.72 -4.42
CA HIS A 78 -12.14 -10.12 -4.30
C HIS A 78 -12.90 -10.52 -5.56
N HIS A 79 -12.39 -11.47 -6.35
CA HIS A 79 -13.27 -12.24 -7.20
C HIS A 79 -14.11 -13.13 -6.29
N ARG A 80 -15.44 -13.04 -6.42
CA ARG A 80 -16.29 -14.08 -5.85
C ARG A 80 -15.97 -15.39 -6.60
N PRO A 81 -15.86 -16.51 -5.88
CA PRO A 81 -15.72 -17.82 -6.51
C PRO A 81 -16.92 -18.13 -7.41
#